data_AF-A0A7U9SXW8-F1
#
_entry.id   AF-A0A7U9SXW8-F1
#
_cell.length_a   1.000
_cell.length_b   1.000
_cell.length_c   1.000
_cell.angle_alpha   90.00
_cell.angle_beta   90.00
_cell.angle_gamma   90.00
#
_symmetry.space_group_name_H-M   'P 1'
#
loop_
_entity.id
_entity.type
_entity.pdbx_description
1 polymer ?
#
loop_
_entity_poly.entity_id
_entity_poly.type
_entity_poly.pdbx_seq_one_letter_code
_entity_poly.pdbx_strand_id
1 'polypeptide(L)'
;MCAMEKVYIFGAHSRARTLAVYLQCLHTDLTVEAFLYDNEEANPEWIGAIPVICINREKNLHIEYPVYIGTREIYHKKLIRLLEGMRFKEIYPVTVELDLQLRNAYLEKYYASIGREFIKFDKLKDNASSQLSLRGKIYVVRSVFDQPLQQEYQLASYEEPIQAGAALTNKHLYDGILADDRGENISAKNKQYCELTALYWLWKHTKEDIVGLVHYRRHFILPQNWLNRMQGNEIDVILPVPLCVLPNIAENYKERHDASDWEFLMQYLKEKELALYEEAENFFKGNLYSPCNMFIMRREIMKEFCEWIFPILDTVVAYGGKKENDYLNRYPGFITERLMTFYFEKNRQRYKIAYADKNFLI
;
A
#
# COMPACT_ATOMS: atom_id res chain seq x y z
N MET A 1 9.65 -22.31 -31.85
CA MET A 1 8.71 -21.49 -31.06
C MET A 1 8.39 -22.30 -29.81
N CYS A 2 8.75 -21.82 -28.61
CA CYS A 2 8.21 -22.43 -27.39
C CYS A 2 6.68 -22.28 -27.43
N ALA A 3 5.95 -23.34 -27.09
CA ALA A 3 4.50 -23.25 -26.94
C ALA A 3 4.20 -22.25 -25.81
N MET A 4 3.27 -21.31 -26.03
CA MET A 4 2.84 -20.41 -24.96
C MET A 4 2.11 -21.22 -23.90
N GLU A 5 2.52 -21.07 -22.65
CA GLU A 5 1.83 -21.64 -21.51
C GLU A 5 0.55 -20.85 -21.26
N LYS A 6 -0.57 -21.56 -21.09
CA LYS A 6 -1.88 -20.95 -20.83
C LYS A 6 -2.31 -21.27 -19.41
N VAL A 7 -2.78 -20.24 -18.70
CA VAL A 7 -3.27 -20.37 -17.33
C VAL A 7 -4.62 -19.72 -17.16
N TYR A 8 -5.38 -20.18 -16.18
CA TYR A 8 -6.55 -19.49 -15.67
C TYR A 8 -6.24 -18.77 -14.38
N ILE A 9 -6.93 -17.65 -14.13
CA ILE A 9 -6.90 -16.98 -12.82
C ILE A 9 -8.31 -16.96 -12.24
N PHE A 10 -8.50 -17.55 -11.07
CA PHE A 10 -9.76 -17.52 -10.35
C PHE A 10 -9.90 -16.20 -9.57
N GLY A 11 -10.98 -15.47 -9.86
CA GLY A 11 -11.27 -14.11 -9.43
C GLY A 11 -11.15 -13.12 -10.60
N ALA A 12 -11.99 -12.08 -10.62
CA ALA A 12 -11.98 -11.05 -11.66
C ALA A 12 -11.69 -9.63 -11.12
N HIS A 13 -11.52 -9.52 -9.79
CA HIS A 13 -11.31 -8.24 -9.10
C HIS A 13 -9.81 -7.90 -8.95
N SER A 14 -9.50 -6.84 -8.19
CA SER A 14 -8.16 -6.24 -8.10
C SER A 14 -7.00 -7.22 -7.85
N ARG A 15 -7.16 -8.19 -6.92
CA ARG A 15 -6.11 -9.20 -6.62
C ARG A 15 -5.78 -10.06 -7.84
N ALA A 16 -6.79 -10.59 -8.52
CA ALA A 16 -6.63 -11.42 -9.70
C ALA A 16 -6.05 -10.64 -10.89
N ARG A 17 -6.54 -9.42 -11.12
CA ARG A 17 -6.02 -8.54 -12.19
C ARG A 17 -4.55 -8.18 -11.95
N THR A 18 -4.17 -7.92 -10.70
CA THR A 18 -2.78 -7.64 -10.31
C THR A 18 -1.89 -8.87 -10.48
N LEU A 19 -2.39 -10.05 -10.10
CA LEU A 19 -1.70 -11.31 -10.30
C LEU A 19 -1.40 -11.59 -11.78
N ALA A 20 -2.34 -11.29 -12.68
CA ALA A 20 -2.13 -11.41 -14.12
C ALA A 20 -0.92 -10.58 -14.58
N VAL A 21 -0.83 -9.33 -14.12
CA VAL A 21 0.31 -8.44 -14.42
C VAL A 21 1.63 -9.03 -13.92
N TYR A 22 1.64 -9.58 -12.70
CA TYR A 22 2.86 -10.19 -12.15
C TYR A 22 3.29 -11.42 -12.97
N LEU A 23 2.37 -12.35 -13.23
CA LEU A 23 2.67 -13.57 -13.96
C LEU A 23 3.15 -13.29 -15.39
N GLN A 24 2.46 -12.42 -16.13
CA GLN A 24 2.83 -12.07 -17.51
C GLN A 24 4.12 -11.27 -17.58
N CYS A 25 4.43 -10.46 -16.57
CA CYS A 25 5.72 -9.78 -16.50
C CYS A 25 6.86 -10.76 -16.21
N LEU A 26 6.66 -11.70 -15.28
CA LEU A 26 7.70 -12.65 -14.86
C LEU A 26 7.95 -13.73 -15.91
N HIS A 27 6.90 -14.22 -16.57
CA HIS A 27 6.91 -15.31 -17.54
C HIS A 27 6.39 -14.79 -18.89
N THR A 28 7.31 -14.46 -19.80
CA THR A 28 6.99 -13.82 -21.10
C THR A 28 6.24 -14.74 -22.07
N ASP A 29 6.29 -16.02 -21.80
CA ASP A 29 5.71 -17.15 -22.52
C ASP A 29 4.40 -17.64 -21.89
N LEU A 30 3.95 -17.00 -20.81
CA LEU A 30 2.68 -17.27 -20.14
C LEU A 30 1.60 -16.30 -20.60
N THR A 31 0.42 -16.84 -20.87
CA THR A 31 -0.79 -16.09 -21.22
C THR A 31 -1.94 -16.47 -20.29
N VAL A 32 -2.72 -15.46 -19.86
CA VAL A 32 -3.94 -15.70 -19.09
C VAL A 32 -5.07 -15.94 -20.07
N GLU A 33 -5.58 -17.17 -20.11
CA GLU A 33 -6.64 -17.59 -21.01
C GLU A 33 -7.98 -16.97 -20.60
N ALA A 34 -8.31 -16.97 -19.31
CA ALA A 34 -9.52 -16.37 -18.77
C ALA A 34 -9.38 -16.06 -17.28
N PHE A 35 -10.15 -15.08 -16.82
CA PHE A 35 -10.52 -14.94 -15.42
C PHE A 35 -11.75 -15.80 -15.13
N LEU A 36 -11.74 -16.58 -14.04
CA LEU A 36 -12.84 -17.46 -13.66
C LEU A 36 -13.57 -16.94 -12.42
N TYR A 37 -14.88 -17.19 -12.31
CA TYR A 37 -15.66 -16.89 -11.09
C TYR A 37 -16.82 -17.88 -10.88
N ASP A 38 -17.30 -18.03 -9.64
CA ASP A 38 -18.38 -18.96 -9.25
C ASP A 38 -19.57 -18.31 -8.51
N ASN A 39 -19.64 -16.99 -8.46
CA ASN A 39 -20.68 -16.26 -7.75
C ASN A 39 -21.63 -15.51 -8.70
N GLU A 40 -22.72 -14.98 -8.16
CA GLU A 40 -23.70 -14.16 -8.89
C GLU A 40 -23.34 -12.66 -8.85
N GLU A 41 -22.10 -12.31 -8.46
CA GLU A 41 -21.65 -10.92 -8.55
C GLU A 41 -21.55 -10.50 -10.02
N ALA A 42 -21.94 -9.26 -10.30
CA ALA A 42 -21.74 -8.66 -11.60
C ALA A 42 -20.23 -8.57 -11.88
N ASN A 43 -19.79 -9.24 -12.94
CA ASN A 43 -18.44 -9.16 -13.46
C ASN A 43 -18.49 -8.65 -14.90
N PRO A 44 -17.52 -7.85 -15.35
CA PRO A 44 -17.44 -7.47 -16.75
C PRO A 44 -17.21 -8.72 -17.60
N GLU A 45 -17.71 -8.74 -18.83
CA GLU A 45 -17.47 -9.87 -19.75
C GLU A 45 -15.98 -10.01 -20.13
N TRP A 46 -15.24 -8.89 -20.09
CA TRP A 46 -13.83 -8.81 -20.47
C TRP A 46 -13.06 -7.90 -19.51
N ILE A 47 -11.82 -8.28 -19.23
CA ILE A 47 -10.83 -7.43 -18.56
C ILE A 47 -9.69 -7.21 -19.55
N GLY A 48 -9.65 -6.03 -20.16
CA GLY A 48 -8.79 -5.79 -21.32
C GLY A 48 -9.21 -6.72 -22.46
N ALA A 49 -8.29 -7.57 -22.92
CA ALA A 49 -8.56 -8.57 -23.96
C ALA A 49 -8.82 -9.99 -23.39
N ILE A 50 -8.86 -10.15 -22.06
CA ILE A 50 -9.01 -11.45 -21.40
C ILE A 50 -10.48 -11.66 -21.02
N PRO A 51 -11.12 -12.77 -21.41
CA PRO A 51 -12.51 -13.05 -21.07
C PRO A 51 -12.67 -13.35 -19.57
N VAL A 52 -13.85 -13.03 -19.04
CA VAL A 52 -14.25 -13.37 -17.68
C VAL A 52 -15.40 -14.37 -17.73
N ILE A 53 -15.16 -15.58 -17.21
CA ILE A 53 -16.02 -16.74 -17.45
C ILE A 53 -16.59 -17.25 -16.13
N CYS A 54 -17.91 -17.41 -16.09
CA CYS A 54 -18.57 -18.11 -15.00
C CYS A 54 -18.27 -19.61 -15.11
N ILE A 55 -17.48 -20.13 -14.19
CA ILE A 55 -16.98 -21.50 -14.26
C ILE A 55 -18.12 -22.54 -14.24
N ASN A 56 -19.23 -22.22 -13.58
CA ASN A 56 -20.40 -23.10 -13.48
C ASN A 56 -21.23 -23.14 -14.77
N ARG A 57 -21.03 -22.20 -15.70
CA ARG A 57 -21.81 -22.08 -16.94
C ARG A 57 -21.00 -22.53 -18.17
N GLU A 58 -19.68 -22.61 -18.05
CA GLU A 58 -18.79 -23.06 -19.12
C GLU A 58 -18.57 -24.58 -19.09
N LYS A 59 -18.67 -25.22 -20.25
CA LYS A 59 -18.52 -26.67 -20.40
C LYS A 59 -17.19 -27.08 -21.03
N ASN A 60 -16.49 -26.15 -21.69
CA ASN A 60 -15.31 -26.43 -22.49
C ASN A 60 -14.05 -25.77 -21.91
N LEU A 61 -13.81 -25.92 -20.60
CA LEU A 61 -12.57 -25.48 -19.98
C LEU A 61 -11.46 -26.51 -20.20
N HIS A 62 -10.25 -26.01 -20.45
CA HIS A 62 -9.03 -26.80 -20.57
C HIS A 62 -8.52 -27.19 -19.17
N ILE A 63 -8.96 -28.34 -18.66
CA ILE A 63 -8.64 -28.80 -17.30
C ILE A 63 -7.14 -29.07 -17.06
N GLU A 64 -6.36 -29.14 -18.14
CA GLU A 64 -4.91 -29.25 -18.13
C GLU A 64 -4.20 -27.91 -17.86
N TYR A 65 -4.88 -26.76 -18.04
CA TYR A 65 -4.27 -25.46 -17.75
C TYR A 65 -4.21 -25.23 -16.23
N PRO A 66 -3.05 -24.77 -15.71
CA PRO A 66 -2.93 -24.30 -14.33
C PRO A 66 -3.98 -23.27 -13.95
N VAL A 67 -4.48 -23.35 -12.71
CA VAL A 67 -5.41 -22.36 -12.15
C VAL A 67 -4.79 -21.68 -10.95
N TYR A 68 -4.54 -20.38 -11.04
CA TYR A 68 -4.12 -19.57 -9.91
C TYR A 68 -5.33 -18.96 -9.20
N ILE A 69 -5.44 -19.09 -7.87
CA ILE A 69 -6.57 -18.53 -7.12
C ILE A 69 -6.21 -17.13 -6.59
N GLY A 70 -6.61 -16.11 -7.33
CA GLY A 70 -6.41 -14.68 -7.03
C GLY A 70 -7.50 -14.05 -6.15
N THR A 71 -8.17 -14.82 -5.28
CA THR A 71 -9.23 -14.34 -4.37
C THR A 71 -8.75 -14.22 -2.93
N ARG A 72 -9.58 -13.72 -1.99
CA ARG A 72 -9.24 -13.69 -0.54
C ARG A 72 -9.06 -15.12 0.00
N GLU A 73 -8.09 -15.29 0.89
CA GLU A 73 -7.67 -16.61 1.40
C GLU A 73 -8.81 -17.40 2.07
N ILE A 74 -9.75 -16.70 2.72
CA ILE A 74 -10.96 -17.30 3.30
C ILE A 74 -11.78 -18.14 2.30
N TYR A 75 -11.67 -17.87 0.99
CA TYR A 75 -12.37 -18.60 -0.06
C TYR A 75 -11.54 -19.74 -0.68
N HIS A 76 -10.22 -19.78 -0.45
CA HIS A 76 -9.33 -20.72 -1.14
C HIS A 76 -9.73 -22.16 -0.91
N LYS A 77 -10.06 -22.55 0.32
CA LYS A 77 -10.49 -23.92 0.64
C LYS A 77 -11.76 -24.35 -0.13
N LYS A 78 -12.72 -23.45 -0.31
CA LYS A 78 -13.93 -23.71 -1.09
C LYS A 78 -13.58 -23.86 -2.57
N LEU A 79 -12.76 -22.97 -3.10
CA LEU A 79 -12.40 -22.91 -4.52
C LEU A 79 -11.51 -24.08 -4.95
N ILE A 80 -10.59 -24.52 -4.10
CA ILE A 80 -9.77 -25.72 -4.33
C ILE A 80 -10.69 -26.94 -4.52
N ARG A 81 -11.65 -27.15 -3.61
CA ARG A 81 -12.61 -28.27 -3.73
C ARG A 81 -13.46 -28.19 -5.00
N LEU A 82 -13.87 -26.99 -5.39
CA LEU A 82 -14.61 -26.77 -6.63
C LEU A 82 -13.78 -27.20 -7.85
N LEU A 83 -12.54 -26.72 -7.94
CA LEU A 83 -11.63 -26.98 -9.05
C LEU A 83 -11.20 -28.46 -9.11
N GLU A 84 -10.92 -29.08 -7.97
CA GLU A 84 -10.66 -30.52 -7.86
C GLU A 84 -11.87 -31.35 -8.31
N GLY A 85 -13.09 -30.94 -7.93
CA GLY A 85 -14.33 -31.57 -8.39
C GLY A 85 -14.53 -31.49 -9.91
N MET A 86 -13.99 -30.45 -10.54
CA MET A 86 -13.94 -30.26 -12.00
C MET A 86 -12.72 -30.93 -12.66
N ARG A 87 -11.87 -31.61 -11.88
CA ARG A 87 -10.69 -32.37 -12.32
C ARG A 87 -9.52 -31.51 -12.84
N PHE A 88 -9.43 -30.25 -12.43
CA PHE A 88 -8.19 -29.48 -12.61
C PHE A 88 -7.05 -30.15 -11.85
N LYS A 89 -5.87 -30.25 -12.50
CA LYS A 89 -4.71 -30.96 -11.93
C LYS A 89 -3.78 -30.03 -11.16
N GLU A 90 -3.59 -28.82 -11.65
CA GLU A 90 -2.65 -27.85 -11.10
C GLU A 90 -3.40 -26.63 -10.57
N ILE A 91 -3.44 -26.49 -9.25
CA ILE A 91 -4.19 -25.44 -8.56
C ILE A 91 -3.23 -24.72 -7.61
N TYR A 92 -3.03 -23.42 -7.84
CA TYR A 92 -2.09 -22.58 -7.12
C TYR A 92 -2.83 -21.51 -6.31
N PRO A 93 -3.18 -21.77 -5.04
CA PRO A 93 -3.74 -20.75 -4.18
C PRO A 93 -2.71 -19.63 -3.93
N VAL A 94 -3.06 -18.38 -4.26
CA VAL A 94 -2.16 -17.23 -4.06
C VAL A 94 -2.28 -16.73 -2.62
N THR A 95 -1.55 -17.41 -1.74
CA THR A 95 -1.38 -17.06 -0.33
C THR A 95 -0.70 -15.70 -0.18
N VAL A 96 -0.68 -15.17 1.05
CA VAL A 96 0.09 -13.94 1.34
C VAL A 96 1.56 -14.12 0.97
N GLU A 97 2.17 -15.26 1.33
CA GLU A 97 3.57 -15.55 1.01
C GLU A 97 3.84 -15.55 -0.50
N LEU A 98 3.01 -16.23 -1.29
CA LEU A 98 3.18 -16.27 -2.74
C LEU A 98 2.94 -14.89 -3.39
N ASP A 99 1.97 -14.11 -2.90
CA ASP A 99 1.77 -12.72 -3.34
C ASP A 99 3.01 -11.86 -3.08
N LEU A 100 3.62 -11.97 -1.89
CA LEU A 100 4.85 -11.26 -1.56
C LEU A 100 6.00 -11.67 -2.49
N GLN A 101 6.18 -12.97 -2.75
CA GLN A 101 7.23 -13.46 -3.64
C GLN A 101 7.06 -12.94 -5.07
N LEU A 102 5.87 -13.11 -5.65
CA LEU A 102 5.56 -12.65 -7.01
C LEU A 102 5.68 -11.14 -7.14
N ARG A 103 5.16 -10.37 -6.17
CA ARG A 103 5.24 -8.91 -6.18
C ARG A 103 6.68 -8.41 -6.11
N ASN A 104 7.50 -8.98 -5.21
CA ASN A 104 8.90 -8.58 -5.09
C ASN A 104 9.69 -8.91 -6.37
N ALA A 105 9.49 -10.09 -6.95
CA ALA A 105 10.12 -10.47 -8.21
C ALA A 105 9.68 -9.57 -9.38
N TYR A 106 8.37 -9.26 -9.44
CA TYR A 106 7.81 -8.34 -10.43
C TYR A 106 8.46 -6.96 -10.35
N LEU A 107 8.56 -6.39 -9.14
CA LEU A 107 9.15 -5.07 -8.94
C LEU A 107 10.64 -5.05 -9.25
N GLU A 108 11.38 -6.10 -8.87
CA GLU A 108 12.80 -6.25 -9.21
C GLU A 108 13.00 -6.25 -10.72
N LYS A 109 12.19 -7.02 -11.47
CA LYS A 109 12.22 -7.06 -12.94
C LYS A 109 11.77 -5.73 -13.58
N TYR A 110 10.69 -5.14 -13.08
CA TYR A 110 10.13 -3.89 -13.60
C TYR A 110 11.06 -2.70 -13.39
N TYR A 111 11.59 -2.50 -12.18
CA TYR A 111 12.49 -1.38 -11.94
C TYR A 111 13.78 -1.53 -12.74
N ALA A 112 14.33 -2.75 -12.86
CA ALA A 112 15.49 -3.01 -13.72
C ALA A 112 15.21 -2.66 -15.19
N SER A 113 14.02 -2.95 -15.73
CA SER A 113 13.68 -2.67 -17.13
C SER A 113 13.60 -1.17 -17.46
N ILE A 114 13.38 -0.33 -16.45
CA ILE A 114 13.39 1.15 -16.58
C ILE A 114 14.67 1.78 -16.01
N GLY A 115 15.73 0.98 -15.82
CA GLY A 115 17.04 1.47 -15.37
C GLY A 115 17.04 1.98 -13.92
N ARG A 116 16.17 1.45 -13.07
CA ARG A 116 16.03 1.83 -11.67
C ARG A 116 16.41 0.69 -10.74
N GLU A 117 17.01 1.06 -9.61
CA GLU A 117 17.27 0.14 -8.53
C GLU A 117 16.02 -0.05 -7.65
N PHE A 118 15.76 -1.30 -7.27
CA PHE A 118 14.75 -1.67 -6.27
C PHE A 118 15.44 -2.19 -5.02
N ILE A 119 15.75 -1.28 -4.09
CA ILE A 119 16.48 -1.62 -2.87
C ILE A 119 15.53 -2.31 -1.89
N LYS A 120 15.64 -3.63 -1.77
CA LYS A 120 14.94 -4.42 -0.75
C LYS A 120 15.66 -4.31 0.59
N PHE A 121 14.97 -3.74 1.58
CA PHE A 121 15.59 -3.39 2.86
C PHE A 121 16.09 -4.62 3.64
N ASP A 122 15.35 -5.72 3.60
CA ASP A 122 15.70 -7.00 4.23
C ASP A 122 16.95 -7.66 3.60
N LYS A 123 17.23 -7.38 2.32
CA LYS A 123 18.44 -7.83 1.61
C LYS A 123 19.69 -7.00 1.96
N LEU A 124 19.56 -5.84 2.61
CA LEU A 124 20.72 -5.01 2.99
C LEU A 124 21.50 -5.66 4.13
N LYS A 125 22.83 -5.70 4.01
CA LYS A 125 23.72 -6.19 5.06
C LYS A 125 23.89 -5.14 6.15
N ASP A 126 24.24 -5.61 7.35
CA ASP A 126 24.70 -4.71 8.40
C ASP A 126 26.13 -4.24 8.06
N ASN A 127 26.23 -3.00 7.61
CA ASN A 127 27.48 -2.36 7.22
C ASN A 127 27.90 -1.30 8.26
N ALA A 128 27.41 -1.39 9.51
CA ALA A 128 27.72 -0.40 10.53
C ALA A 128 29.22 -0.37 10.85
N SER A 129 29.93 0.61 10.26
CA SER A 129 31.16 1.12 10.85
C SER A 129 30.74 2.01 12.02
N SER A 130 31.18 1.66 13.22
CA SER A 130 30.80 2.31 14.46
C SER A 130 31.11 3.81 14.42
N GLN A 131 30.12 4.67 14.21
CA GLN A 131 30.21 6.12 14.43
C GLN A 131 28.80 6.73 14.48
N LEU A 132 28.38 7.15 15.69
CA LEU A 132 27.07 7.64 16.14
C LEU A 132 25.91 6.63 16.19
N SER A 133 25.26 6.52 17.36
CA SER A 133 23.97 5.83 17.50
C SER A 133 22.83 6.79 17.21
N LEU A 134 22.17 6.65 16.06
CA LEU A 134 20.89 7.32 15.81
C LEU A 134 19.84 6.83 16.82
N ARG A 135 18.88 7.68 17.17
CA ARG A 135 17.68 7.26 17.92
C ARG A 135 16.53 7.11 16.94
N GLY A 136 16.08 5.87 16.75
CA GLY A 136 14.97 5.53 15.86
C GLY A 136 13.80 4.96 16.63
N LYS A 137 12.58 5.34 16.24
CA LYS A 137 11.35 4.79 16.79
C LYS A 137 10.28 4.69 15.72
N ILE A 138 9.45 3.64 15.79
CA ILE A 138 8.33 3.43 14.88
C ILE A 138 7.03 3.57 15.66
N TYR A 139 6.22 4.56 15.30
CA TYR A 139 4.96 4.84 15.97
C TYR A 139 3.84 4.01 15.36
N VAL A 140 3.17 3.22 16.20
CA VAL A 140 2.02 2.39 15.83
C VAL A 140 0.75 3.18 16.11
N VAL A 141 0.09 3.65 15.05
CA VAL A 141 -1.14 4.42 15.18
C VAL A 141 -2.29 3.50 15.56
N ARG A 142 -2.92 3.80 16.70
CA ARG A 142 -4.06 3.06 17.26
C ARG A 142 -5.19 4.02 17.60
N SER A 143 -6.41 3.50 17.68
CA SER A 143 -7.59 4.23 18.12
C SER A 143 -8.41 3.39 19.10
N VAL A 144 -9.12 4.05 20.02
CA VAL A 144 -10.12 3.37 20.86
C VAL A 144 -11.29 2.78 20.05
N PHE A 145 -11.40 3.18 18.77
CA PHE A 145 -12.41 2.68 17.83
C PHE A 145 -11.88 1.56 16.92
N ASP A 146 -10.63 1.13 17.09
CA ASP A 146 -10.07 0.02 16.32
C ASP A 146 -10.81 -1.28 16.59
N GLN A 147 -11.00 -2.06 15.53
CA GLN A 147 -11.58 -3.40 15.67
C GLN A 147 -10.54 -4.33 16.33
N PRO A 148 -10.95 -5.18 17.30
CA PRO A 148 -10.04 -6.15 17.91
C PRO A 148 -9.30 -6.99 16.87
N LEU A 149 -8.03 -7.28 17.15
CA LEU A 149 -7.27 -8.25 16.37
C LEU A 149 -7.74 -9.66 16.76
N GLN A 150 -7.75 -10.57 15.79
CA GLN A 150 -8.00 -11.99 16.01
C GLN A 150 -6.83 -12.69 16.70
N GLN A 151 -5.62 -12.13 16.56
CA GLN A 151 -4.40 -12.63 17.15
C GLN A 151 -3.72 -11.52 17.96
N GLU A 152 -3.22 -11.86 19.15
CA GLU A 152 -2.41 -10.94 19.93
C GLU A 152 -1.10 -10.63 19.20
N TYR A 153 -0.71 -9.35 19.19
CA TYR A 153 0.55 -8.91 18.63
C TYR A 153 1.34 -8.16 19.70
N GLN A 154 2.54 -8.65 19.97
CA GLN A 154 3.49 -7.99 20.85
C GLN A 154 4.30 -6.97 20.05
N LEU A 155 4.20 -5.69 20.44
CA LEU A 155 4.98 -4.62 19.83
C LEU A 155 6.49 -4.91 19.95
N ALA A 156 7.24 -4.65 18.89
CA ALA A 156 8.69 -4.73 18.94
C ALA A 156 9.25 -3.65 19.89
N SER A 157 10.48 -3.82 20.38
CA SER A 157 11.11 -2.87 21.31
C SER A 157 11.30 -1.46 20.75
N TYR A 158 11.35 -1.33 19.42
CA TYR A 158 11.41 -0.05 18.70
C TYR A 158 10.03 0.51 18.33
N GLU A 159 8.95 -0.20 18.63
CA GLU A 159 7.58 0.23 18.36
C GLU A 159 6.95 0.90 19.59
N GLU A 160 6.40 2.10 19.39
CA GLU A 160 5.67 2.83 20.44
C GLU A 160 4.26 3.15 19.95
N PRO A 161 3.19 2.80 20.67
CA PRO A 161 1.84 3.11 20.24
C PRO A 161 1.52 4.59 20.46
N ILE A 162 0.77 5.17 19.52
CA ILE A 162 0.19 6.51 19.63
C ILE A 162 -1.31 6.42 19.39
N GLN A 163 -2.11 6.98 20.31
CA GLN A 163 -3.55 7.09 20.16
C GLN A 163 -3.88 8.26 19.24
N ALA A 164 -4.49 7.96 18.10
CA ALA A 164 -5.04 8.94 17.18
C ALA A 164 -6.50 9.27 17.48
N GLY A 165 -6.89 10.51 17.22
CA GLY A 165 -8.25 11.00 17.48
C GLY A 165 -8.58 11.08 18.97
N ALA A 166 -7.58 11.26 19.83
CA ALA A 166 -7.79 11.38 21.27
C ALA A 166 -8.73 12.54 21.64
N ALA A 167 -8.74 13.65 20.88
CA ALA A 167 -9.67 14.76 21.07
C ALA A 167 -11.16 14.39 20.83
N LEU A 168 -11.46 13.22 20.27
CA LEU A 168 -12.82 12.77 19.95
C LEU A 168 -13.44 11.87 21.03
N THR A 169 -12.73 11.63 22.13
CA THR A 169 -13.12 10.67 23.16
C THR A 169 -12.48 11.00 24.51
N ASN A 170 -13.17 10.70 25.61
CA ASN A 170 -12.57 10.78 26.95
C ASN A 170 -11.85 9.48 27.35
N LYS A 171 -11.76 8.49 26.46
CA LYS A 171 -11.11 7.20 26.72
C LYS A 171 -9.68 7.22 26.20
N HIS A 172 -8.76 6.69 27.01
CA HIS A 172 -7.43 6.31 26.56
C HIS A 172 -7.34 4.79 26.41
N LEU A 173 -6.50 4.32 25.47
CA LEU A 173 -6.25 2.88 25.29
C LEU A 173 -5.65 2.24 26.55
N TYR A 174 -4.78 2.99 27.25
CA TYR A 174 -4.26 2.66 28.58
C TYR A 174 -3.66 3.93 29.22
N ASP A 175 -3.42 3.90 30.53
CA ASP A 175 -2.89 5.04 31.27
C ASP A 175 -1.48 5.43 30.82
N GLY A 176 -1.28 6.71 30.51
CA GLY A 176 0.01 7.24 30.09
C GLY A 176 0.37 6.99 28.62
N ILE A 177 -0.56 6.47 27.79
CA ILE A 177 -0.35 6.35 26.35
C ILE A 177 -0.03 7.72 25.71
N LEU A 178 0.86 7.71 24.72
CA LEU A 178 1.08 8.85 23.84
C LEU A 178 -0.20 9.13 23.02
N ALA A 179 -0.60 10.40 22.93
CA ALA A 179 -1.84 10.79 22.25
C ALA A 179 -1.61 12.00 21.36
N ASP A 180 -2.34 12.05 20.25
CA ASP A 180 -2.21 13.07 19.22
C ASP A 180 -2.92 14.40 19.53
N ASP A 181 -3.48 14.58 20.74
CA ASP A 181 -4.32 15.72 21.12
C ASP A 181 -3.62 16.76 22.03
N ARG A 182 -2.32 16.60 22.27
CA ARG A 182 -1.53 17.51 23.11
C ARG A 182 -0.72 18.52 22.28
N GLY A 183 -0.53 19.73 22.79
CA GLY A 183 0.24 20.78 22.12
C GLY A 183 -0.36 21.17 20.76
N GLU A 184 0.48 21.58 19.80
CA GLU A 184 0.04 21.84 18.43
C GLU A 184 -0.42 20.53 17.76
N ASN A 185 -1.69 20.46 17.36
CA ASN A 185 -2.27 19.23 16.83
C ASN A 185 -3.50 19.44 15.94
N ILE A 186 -3.93 18.35 15.29
CA ILE A 186 -5.17 18.26 14.51
C ILE A 186 -6.01 17.03 14.90
N SER A 187 -5.91 16.55 16.15
CA SER A 187 -6.56 15.31 16.61
C SER A 187 -8.07 15.28 16.34
N ALA A 188 -8.75 16.42 16.50
CA ALA A 188 -10.18 16.55 16.23
C ALA A 188 -10.57 16.25 14.77
N LYS A 189 -9.62 16.31 13.82
CA LYS A 189 -9.83 15.98 12.40
C LYS A 189 -9.72 14.48 12.08
N ASN A 190 -9.48 13.60 13.07
CA ASN A 190 -9.15 12.18 12.85
C ASN A 190 -10.22 11.38 12.07
N LYS A 191 -11.50 11.74 12.17
CA LYS A 191 -12.56 11.11 11.36
C LYS A 191 -12.34 11.24 9.84
N GLN A 192 -11.61 12.28 9.41
CA GLN A 192 -11.26 12.50 8.01
C GLN A 192 -9.79 12.19 7.74
N TYR A 193 -8.90 12.67 8.60
CA TYR A 193 -7.45 12.59 8.42
C TYR A 193 -6.86 11.24 8.84
N CYS A 194 -7.60 10.42 9.58
CA CYS A 194 -7.15 9.12 10.07
C CYS A 194 -5.75 9.21 10.71
N GLU A 195 -4.82 8.36 10.30
CA GLU A 195 -3.45 8.31 10.83
C GLU A 195 -2.64 9.59 10.58
N LEU A 196 -3.11 10.48 9.69
CA LEU A 196 -2.46 11.76 9.44
C LEU A 196 -2.53 12.71 10.66
N THR A 197 -3.46 12.50 11.60
CA THR A 197 -3.47 13.29 12.84
C THR A 197 -2.29 12.93 13.74
N ALA A 198 -1.94 11.63 13.80
CA ALA A 198 -0.71 11.17 14.45
C ALA A 198 0.53 11.65 13.69
N LEU A 199 0.55 11.59 12.35
CA LEU A 199 1.65 12.14 11.55
C LEU A 199 1.89 13.62 11.84
N TYR A 200 0.83 14.44 11.83
CA TYR A 200 0.93 15.86 12.13
C TYR A 200 1.48 16.09 13.53
N TRP A 201 1.01 15.33 14.52
CA TRP A 201 1.50 15.44 15.88
C TRP A 201 3.00 15.10 15.95
N LEU A 202 3.43 13.99 15.33
CA LEU A 202 4.84 13.61 15.29
C LEU A 202 5.69 14.68 14.62
N TRP A 203 5.23 15.28 13.51
CA TRP A 203 5.92 16.39 12.84
C TRP A 203 6.22 17.55 13.80
N LYS A 204 5.31 17.86 14.73
CA LYS A 204 5.47 18.98 15.66
C LYS A 204 6.26 18.63 16.93
N HIS A 205 6.25 17.37 17.34
CA HIS A 205 6.66 17.01 18.71
C HIS A 205 7.81 15.99 18.82
N THR A 206 8.09 15.20 17.79
CA THR A 206 9.11 14.14 17.85
C THR A 206 10.54 14.70 17.93
N LYS A 207 11.41 13.98 18.66
CA LYS A 207 12.82 14.33 18.86
C LYS A 207 13.78 13.24 18.39
N GLU A 208 13.22 12.16 17.87
CA GLU A 208 13.92 11.03 17.29
C GLU A 208 14.58 11.44 15.97
N ASP A 209 15.74 10.88 15.67
CA ASP A 209 16.47 11.19 14.43
C ASP A 209 15.81 10.50 13.23
N ILE A 210 15.29 9.29 13.48
CA ILE A 210 14.54 8.47 12.54
C ILE A 210 13.14 8.19 13.10
N VAL A 211 12.11 8.50 12.31
CA VAL A 211 10.71 8.38 12.69
C VAL A 211 10.02 7.41 11.73
N GLY A 212 9.36 6.40 12.28
CA GLY A 212 8.45 5.52 11.55
C GLY A 212 7.00 5.76 11.91
N LEU A 213 6.10 5.54 10.95
CA LEU A 213 4.66 5.54 11.15
C LEU A 213 4.08 4.26 10.55
N VAL A 214 3.36 3.49 11.36
CA VAL A 214 2.69 2.26 10.95
C VAL A 214 1.26 2.20 11.51
N HIS A 215 0.45 1.29 11.02
CA HIS A 215 -0.93 1.11 11.51
C HIS A 215 -1.02 -0.01 12.55
N TYR A 216 -2.07 -0.01 13.36
CA TYR A 216 -2.34 -1.09 14.32
C TYR A 216 -2.48 -2.51 13.72
N ARG A 217 -2.80 -2.63 12.42
CA ARG A 217 -2.91 -3.91 11.69
C ARG A 217 -1.80 -4.13 10.67
N ARG A 218 -0.90 -3.18 10.46
CA ARG A 218 0.09 -3.25 9.37
C ARG A 218 1.43 -2.77 9.86
N HIS A 219 2.38 -3.69 9.93
CA HIS A 219 3.72 -3.47 10.47
C HIS A 219 4.75 -3.83 9.41
N PHE A 220 5.87 -3.12 9.37
CA PHE A 220 6.99 -3.50 8.50
C PHE A 220 7.62 -4.81 8.98
N ILE A 221 7.98 -5.67 8.04
CA ILE A 221 8.80 -6.85 8.32
C ILE A 221 10.26 -6.38 8.30
N LEU A 222 10.84 -6.21 9.48
CA LEU A 222 12.18 -5.64 9.66
C LEU A 222 13.09 -6.58 10.46
N PRO A 223 14.40 -6.57 10.19
CA PRO A 223 15.36 -7.19 11.08
C PRO A 223 15.52 -6.36 12.37
N GLN A 224 15.89 -7.00 13.48
CA GLN A 224 16.08 -6.30 14.77
C GLN A 224 17.10 -5.16 14.70
N ASN A 225 18.14 -5.31 13.87
CA ASN A 225 19.17 -4.29 13.63
C ASN A 225 18.82 -3.32 12.48
N TRP A 226 17.53 -3.08 12.20
CA TRP A 226 17.10 -2.22 11.10
C TRP A 226 17.75 -0.84 11.13
N LEU A 227 17.88 -0.23 12.31
CA LEU A 227 18.45 1.11 12.44
C LEU A 227 19.94 1.13 12.01
N ASN A 228 20.71 0.12 12.39
CA ASN A 228 22.10 -0.06 11.95
C ASN A 228 22.19 -0.26 10.44
N ARG A 229 21.29 -1.07 9.85
CA ARG A 229 21.24 -1.29 8.40
C ARG A 229 20.87 -0.01 7.65
N MET A 230 19.91 0.75 8.16
CA MET A 230 19.51 2.04 7.59
C MET A 230 20.70 3.01 7.60
N GLN A 231 21.40 3.11 8.72
CA GLN A 231 22.57 3.98 8.87
C GLN A 231 23.76 3.52 8.01
N GLY A 232 24.18 2.27 8.12
CA GLY A 232 25.35 1.73 7.43
C GLY A 232 25.19 1.61 5.91
N ASN A 233 23.96 1.68 5.40
CA ASN A 233 23.67 1.74 3.96
C ASN A 233 23.19 3.13 3.51
N GLU A 234 23.23 4.13 4.39
CA GLU A 234 22.83 5.52 4.11
C GLU A 234 21.41 5.63 3.55
N ILE A 235 20.48 4.78 4.01
CA ILE A 235 19.08 4.82 3.60
C ILE A 235 18.40 6.00 4.28
N ASP A 236 17.70 6.80 3.49
CA ASP A 236 17.01 8.01 3.97
C ASP A 236 15.55 7.75 4.31
N VAL A 237 14.91 6.88 3.51
CA VAL A 237 13.48 6.56 3.58
C VAL A 237 13.27 5.08 3.31
N ILE A 238 12.45 4.44 4.13
CA ILE A 238 11.91 3.11 3.90
C ILE A 238 10.41 3.26 3.67
N LEU A 239 9.96 2.81 2.50
CA LEU A 239 8.54 2.77 2.14
C LEU A 239 8.04 1.34 2.06
N PRO A 240 6.72 1.10 2.15
CA PRO A 240 6.14 -0.20 1.83
C PRO A 240 6.48 -0.58 0.39
N VAL A 241 6.73 -1.86 0.16
CA VAL A 241 6.83 -2.39 -1.21
C VAL A 241 5.61 -1.94 -2.03
N PRO A 242 5.83 -1.29 -3.20
CA PRO A 242 4.76 -0.74 -4.02
C PRO A 242 3.72 -1.80 -4.41
N LEU A 243 2.46 -1.40 -4.46
CA LEU A 243 1.38 -2.19 -5.02
C LEU A 243 1.12 -1.75 -6.45
N CYS A 244 0.89 -2.73 -7.32
CA CYS A 244 0.32 -2.49 -8.64
C CYS A 244 -1.19 -2.29 -8.53
N VAL A 245 -1.70 -1.25 -9.18
CA VAL A 245 -3.13 -0.97 -9.34
C VAL A 245 -3.47 -0.73 -10.80
N LEU A 246 -4.71 -1.05 -11.15
CA LEU A 246 -5.22 -0.97 -12.51
C LEU A 246 -6.50 -0.11 -12.54
N PRO A 247 -6.76 0.59 -13.67
CA PRO A 247 -5.90 0.67 -14.86
C PRO A 247 -4.66 1.56 -14.65
N ASN A 248 -4.72 2.51 -13.72
CA ASN A 248 -3.62 3.33 -13.22
C ASN A 248 -3.97 3.92 -11.85
N ILE A 249 -3.06 4.66 -11.21
CA ILE A 249 -3.27 5.23 -9.86
C ILE A 249 -4.45 6.20 -9.81
N ALA A 250 -4.58 7.09 -10.80
CA ALA A 250 -5.65 8.09 -10.84
C ALA A 250 -7.04 7.43 -10.96
N GLU A 251 -7.22 6.56 -11.95
CA GLU A 251 -8.49 5.88 -12.17
C GLU A 251 -8.81 4.90 -11.03
N ASN A 252 -7.80 4.24 -10.45
CA ASN A 252 -8.00 3.42 -9.26
C ASN A 252 -8.53 4.24 -8.07
N TYR A 253 -8.12 5.51 -7.93
CA TYR A 253 -8.70 6.38 -6.92
C TYR A 253 -10.16 6.70 -7.26
N LYS A 254 -10.44 7.16 -8.50
CA LYS A 254 -11.77 7.60 -8.93
C LYS A 254 -12.81 6.47 -8.94
N GLU A 255 -12.42 5.23 -9.21
CA GLU A 255 -13.31 4.07 -9.16
C GLU A 255 -13.70 3.69 -7.71
N ARG A 256 -12.85 4.02 -6.73
CA ARG A 256 -12.99 3.55 -5.33
C ARG A 256 -13.41 4.65 -4.36
N HIS A 257 -13.34 5.90 -4.77
CA HIS A 257 -13.61 7.09 -3.96
C HIS A 257 -14.35 8.13 -4.81
N ASP A 258 -14.68 9.27 -4.20
CA ASP A 258 -15.31 10.38 -4.91
C ASP A 258 -14.31 11.02 -5.89
N ALA A 259 -14.60 10.91 -7.20
CA ALA A 259 -13.74 11.42 -8.26
C ALA A 259 -13.56 12.94 -8.22
N SER A 260 -14.54 13.68 -7.68
CA SER A 260 -14.49 15.14 -7.60
C SER A 260 -13.35 15.64 -6.71
N ASP A 261 -13.02 14.91 -5.63
CA ASP A 261 -11.89 15.25 -4.76
C ASP A 261 -10.55 15.13 -5.52
N TRP A 262 -10.45 14.16 -6.44
CA TRP A 262 -9.25 13.95 -7.28
C TRP A 262 -9.13 14.99 -8.39
N GLU A 263 -10.24 15.27 -9.06
CA GLU A 263 -10.30 16.29 -10.12
C GLU A 263 -9.93 17.67 -9.57
N PHE A 264 -10.45 18.01 -8.38
CA PHE A 264 -10.08 19.22 -7.68
C PHE A 264 -8.60 19.24 -7.29
N LEU A 265 -8.06 18.15 -6.74
CA LEU A 265 -6.62 18.05 -6.43
C LEU A 265 -5.75 18.35 -7.67
N MET A 266 -6.06 17.72 -8.80
CA MET A 266 -5.28 17.92 -10.03
C MET A 266 -5.42 19.35 -10.56
N GLN A 267 -6.61 19.94 -10.50
CA GLN A 267 -6.83 21.34 -10.85
C GLN A 267 -6.04 22.29 -9.95
N TYR A 268 -6.04 22.05 -8.62
CA TYR A 268 -5.27 22.83 -7.66
C TYR A 268 -3.76 22.75 -7.93
N LEU A 269 -3.22 21.56 -8.23
CA LEU A 269 -1.80 21.41 -8.59
C LEU A 269 -1.46 22.23 -9.85
N LYS A 270 -2.35 22.26 -10.85
CA LYS A 270 -2.19 23.02 -12.08
C LYS A 270 -2.17 24.53 -11.85
N GLU A 271 -3.05 25.02 -10.97
CA GLU A 271 -3.12 26.44 -10.59
C GLU A 271 -1.90 26.86 -9.77
N LYS A 272 -1.37 25.96 -8.94
CA LYS A 272 -0.19 26.21 -8.11
C LYS A 272 1.09 26.30 -8.94
N GLU A 273 1.32 25.31 -9.81
CA GLU A 273 2.50 25.24 -10.65
C GLU A 273 2.28 24.23 -11.81
N LEU A 274 2.34 24.72 -13.05
CA LEU A 274 2.09 23.87 -14.23
C LEU A 274 3.06 22.67 -14.31
N ALA A 275 4.35 22.88 -14.03
CA ALA A 275 5.35 21.82 -14.04
C ALA A 275 5.03 20.71 -13.02
N LEU A 276 4.60 21.09 -11.81
CA LEU A 276 4.19 20.14 -10.77
C LEU A 276 2.97 19.30 -11.21
N TYR A 277 2.01 19.94 -11.88
CA TYR A 277 0.86 19.24 -12.46
C TYR A 277 1.28 18.24 -13.54
N GLU A 278 2.15 18.63 -14.47
CA GLU A 278 2.60 17.74 -15.55
C GLU A 278 3.37 16.52 -14.99
N GLU A 279 4.24 16.74 -14.00
CA GLU A 279 4.92 15.67 -13.26
C GLU A 279 3.91 14.72 -12.59
N ALA A 280 2.91 15.29 -11.89
CA ALA A 280 1.88 14.52 -11.20
C ALA A 280 1.00 13.73 -12.19
N GLU A 281 0.56 14.36 -13.27
CA GLU A 281 -0.27 13.74 -14.30
C GLU A 281 0.46 12.56 -14.95
N ASN A 282 1.73 12.73 -15.29
CA ASN A 282 2.55 11.65 -15.84
C ASN A 282 2.75 10.52 -14.82
N PHE A 283 3.03 10.84 -13.56
CA PHE A 283 3.19 9.84 -12.50
C PHE A 283 1.91 9.04 -12.24
N PHE A 284 0.76 9.70 -12.13
CA PHE A 284 -0.51 9.04 -11.78
C PHE A 284 -1.14 8.24 -12.93
N LYS A 285 -0.64 8.39 -14.16
CA LYS A 285 -0.89 7.46 -15.29
C LYS A 285 -0.13 6.13 -15.14
N GLY A 286 0.84 6.06 -14.22
CA GLY A 286 1.49 4.83 -13.81
C GLY A 286 0.64 4.00 -12.84
N ASN A 287 1.17 2.83 -12.48
CA ASN A 287 0.39 1.78 -11.81
C ASN A 287 0.95 1.40 -10.43
N LEU A 288 2.07 2.00 -10.00
CA LEU A 288 2.76 1.60 -8.77
C LEU A 288 2.71 2.71 -7.71
N TYR A 289 2.19 2.37 -6.53
CA TYR A 289 2.24 3.27 -5.38
C TYR A 289 2.52 2.53 -4.07
N SER A 290 3.12 3.22 -3.10
CA SER A 290 3.36 2.71 -1.75
C SER A 290 2.11 2.95 -0.90
N PRO A 291 1.37 1.91 -0.49
CA PRO A 291 0.08 2.09 0.20
C PRO A 291 0.24 2.43 1.69
N CYS A 292 -0.89 2.74 2.34
CA CYS A 292 -1.04 2.78 3.80
C CYS A 292 -0.42 3.99 4.53
N ASN A 293 0.07 5.03 3.84
CA ASN A 293 0.71 6.18 4.52
C ASN A 293 1.82 5.77 5.53
N MET A 294 2.41 4.57 5.36
CA MET A 294 3.42 4.02 6.25
C MET A 294 4.80 4.41 5.74
N PHE A 295 5.73 4.65 6.65
CA PHE A 295 7.11 4.97 6.30
C PHE A 295 8.04 4.76 7.49
N ILE A 296 9.34 4.77 7.22
CA ILE A 296 10.40 5.07 8.20
C ILE A 296 11.34 6.04 7.51
N MET A 297 11.57 7.23 8.07
CA MET A 297 12.41 8.23 7.42
C MET A 297 13.14 9.10 8.43
N ARG A 298 14.18 9.81 7.97
CA ARG A 298 14.81 10.86 8.76
C ARG A 298 13.78 11.92 9.15
N ARG A 299 13.84 12.42 10.37
CA ARG A 299 12.90 13.43 10.88
C ARG A 299 12.84 14.68 10.00
N GLU A 300 13.96 15.15 9.48
CA GLU A 300 13.99 16.33 8.60
C GLU A 300 13.26 16.07 7.27
N ILE A 301 13.33 14.85 6.73
CA ILE A 301 12.57 14.47 5.53
C ILE A 301 11.06 14.41 5.84
N MET A 302 10.70 13.88 7.01
CA MET A 302 9.29 13.90 7.46
C MET A 302 8.79 15.34 7.59
N LYS A 303 9.60 16.25 8.12
CA LYS A 303 9.27 17.67 8.24
C LYS A 303 9.02 18.29 6.86
N GLU A 304 9.94 18.12 5.91
CA GLU A 304 9.77 18.63 4.54
C GLU A 304 8.53 18.05 3.85
N PHE A 305 8.28 16.75 4.01
CA PHE A 305 7.08 16.11 3.48
C PHE A 305 5.81 16.70 4.09
N CYS A 306 5.78 16.92 5.42
CA CYS A 306 4.64 17.50 6.11
C CYS A 306 4.38 18.95 5.70
N GLU A 307 5.44 19.76 5.57
CA GLU A 307 5.37 21.14 5.06
C GLU A 307 4.81 21.22 3.64
N TRP A 308 5.05 20.18 2.82
CA TRP A 308 4.50 20.09 1.47
C TRP A 308 3.06 19.56 1.44
N ILE A 309 2.74 18.49 2.17
CA ILE A 309 1.46 17.77 2.05
C ILE A 309 0.31 18.46 2.77
N PHE A 310 0.50 18.98 3.99
CA PHE A 310 -0.61 19.52 4.78
C PHE A 310 -1.28 20.73 4.14
N PRO A 311 -0.56 21.71 3.54
CA PRO A 311 -1.21 22.80 2.80
C PRO A 311 -2.07 22.33 1.61
N ILE A 312 -1.64 21.27 0.92
CA ILE A 312 -2.40 20.66 -0.17
C ILE A 312 -3.68 20.04 0.38
N LEU A 313 -3.56 19.25 1.47
CA LEU A 313 -4.70 18.61 2.11
C LEU A 313 -5.70 19.62 2.68
N ASP A 314 -5.23 20.72 3.28
CA ASP A 314 -6.11 21.77 3.80
C ASP A 314 -6.96 22.39 2.67
N THR A 315 -6.38 22.58 1.48
CA THR A 315 -7.12 23.08 0.31
C THR A 315 -8.12 22.06 -0.22
N VAL A 316 -7.71 20.78 -0.35
CA VAL A 316 -8.61 19.71 -0.79
C VAL A 316 -9.75 19.50 0.20
N VAL A 317 -9.49 19.57 1.51
CA VAL A 317 -10.52 19.42 2.55
C VAL A 317 -11.47 20.62 2.60
N ALA A 318 -10.98 21.83 2.36
CA ALA A 318 -11.82 23.01 2.26
C ALA A 318 -12.83 22.89 1.10
N TYR A 319 -12.45 22.24 -0.01
CA TYR A 319 -13.34 21.93 -1.13
C TYR A 319 -14.27 20.74 -0.83
N GLY A 320 -13.69 19.58 -0.46
CA GLY A 320 -14.42 18.32 -0.35
C GLY A 320 -15.35 18.25 0.85
N GLY A 321 -15.11 19.06 1.88
CA GLY A 321 -15.95 19.16 3.07
C GLY A 321 -16.06 17.83 3.84
N LYS A 322 -17.13 17.69 4.62
CA LYS A 322 -17.47 16.44 5.31
C LYS A 322 -18.40 15.60 4.42
N LYS A 323 -18.07 14.34 4.21
CA LYS A 323 -18.92 13.39 3.47
C LYS A 323 -19.86 12.65 4.44
N GLU A 324 -21.04 12.25 3.98
CA GLU A 324 -22.02 11.49 4.78
C GLU A 324 -21.55 10.06 5.07
N ASN A 325 -20.91 9.43 4.09
CA ASN A 325 -20.36 8.09 4.22
C ASN A 325 -19.02 8.13 4.96
N ASP A 326 -18.95 7.49 6.14
CA ASP A 326 -17.76 7.49 6.99
C ASP A 326 -16.50 6.94 6.29
N TYR A 327 -16.64 5.99 5.37
CA TYR A 327 -15.50 5.48 4.59
C TYR A 327 -15.01 6.53 3.60
N LEU A 328 -15.91 7.11 2.80
CA LEU A 328 -15.56 8.16 1.82
C LEU A 328 -15.07 9.44 2.49
N ASN A 329 -15.53 9.73 3.71
CA ASN A 329 -15.09 10.88 4.50
C ASN A 329 -13.58 10.85 4.84
N ARG A 330 -12.92 9.69 4.65
CA ARG A 330 -11.47 9.49 4.84
C ARG A 330 -10.64 9.86 3.61
N TYR A 331 -11.22 10.54 2.61
CA TYR A 331 -10.55 10.96 1.38
C TYR A 331 -9.19 11.66 1.58
N PRO A 332 -8.93 12.47 2.64
CA PRO A 332 -7.59 13.05 2.84
C PRO A 332 -6.52 11.98 3.08
N GLY A 333 -6.88 10.92 3.81
CA GLY A 333 -6.02 9.74 4.00
C GLY A 333 -5.75 9.02 2.69
N PHE A 334 -6.78 8.81 1.87
CA PHE A 334 -6.64 8.13 0.57
C PHE A 334 -5.82 8.95 -0.43
N ILE A 335 -5.99 10.26 -0.47
CA ILE A 335 -5.20 11.17 -1.31
C ILE A 335 -3.74 11.15 -0.88
N THR A 336 -3.47 11.18 0.43
CA THR A 336 -2.10 11.18 0.94
C THR A 336 -1.33 9.93 0.55
N GLU A 337 -1.97 8.76 0.45
CA GLU A 337 -1.28 7.53 0.02
C GLU A 337 -0.69 7.67 -1.39
N ARG A 338 -1.40 8.39 -2.28
CA ARG A 338 -0.96 8.63 -3.67
C ARG A 338 0.09 9.74 -3.69
N LEU A 339 -0.17 10.85 -3.00
CA LEU A 339 0.73 12.00 -2.97
C LEU A 339 2.06 11.71 -2.27
N MET A 340 2.09 10.83 -1.27
CA MET A 340 3.34 10.41 -0.61
C MET A 340 4.28 9.72 -1.60
N THR A 341 3.75 8.77 -2.38
CA THR A 341 4.58 8.10 -3.40
C THR A 341 5.05 9.10 -4.46
N PHE A 342 4.14 9.97 -4.93
CA PHE A 342 4.51 11.02 -5.89
C PHE A 342 5.60 11.95 -5.35
N TYR A 343 5.49 12.41 -4.09
CA TYR A 343 6.47 13.26 -3.43
C TYR A 343 7.87 12.65 -3.44
N PHE A 344 7.98 11.38 -3.06
CA PHE A 344 9.28 10.69 -3.06
C PHE A 344 9.78 10.40 -4.47
N GLU A 345 8.90 10.11 -5.42
CA GLU A 345 9.28 9.90 -6.81
C GLU A 345 9.81 11.17 -7.46
N LYS A 346 9.11 12.30 -7.33
CA LYS A 346 9.52 13.59 -7.90
C LYS A 346 10.79 14.16 -7.24
N ASN A 347 11.18 13.63 -6.09
CA ASN A 347 12.39 13.99 -5.34
C ASN A 347 13.40 12.84 -5.30
N ARG A 348 13.26 11.81 -6.14
CA ARG A 348 14.03 10.55 -6.02
C ARG A 348 15.55 10.70 -6.05
N GLN A 349 16.06 11.76 -6.67
CA GLN A 349 17.51 12.04 -6.73
C GLN A 349 18.05 12.59 -5.40
N ARG A 350 17.17 13.06 -4.50
CA ARG A 350 17.52 13.61 -3.20
C ARG A 350 17.60 12.56 -2.09
N TYR A 351 17.04 11.36 -2.31
CA TYR A 351 16.82 10.37 -1.26
C TYR A 351 17.24 8.97 -1.72
N LYS A 352 17.96 8.25 -0.85
CA LYS A 352 18.16 6.81 -1.01
C LYS A 352 16.98 6.06 -0.39
N ILE A 353 16.08 5.58 -1.25
CA ILE A 353 14.82 4.93 -0.86
C ILE A 353 15.01 3.41 -0.85
N ALA A 354 14.65 2.76 0.25
CA ALA A 354 14.50 1.32 0.34
C ALA A 354 13.03 0.91 0.53
N TYR A 355 12.74 -0.36 0.22
CA TYR A 355 11.39 -0.91 0.33
C TYR A 355 11.38 -2.11 1.27
N ALA A 356 10.44 -2.08 2.23
CA ALA A 356 10.21 -3.17 3.17
C ALA A 356 8.83 -3.78 2.95
N ASP A 357 8.77 -5.11 3.04
CA ASP A 357 7.47 -5.79 3.09
C ASP A 357 6.76 -5.45 4.40
N LYS A 358 5.46 -5.70 4.42
CA LYS A 358 4.62 -5.48 5.58
C LYS A 358 3.78 -6.71 5.86
N ASN A 359 3.56 -6.97 7.13
CA ASN A 359 2.60 -7.95 7.59
C ASN A 359 1.21 -7.31 7.71
N PHE A 360 0.17 -8.13 7.64
CA PHE A 360 -1.21 -7.75 7.90
C PHE A 360 -1.77 -8.61 9.04
N LEU A 361 -2.05 -7.97 10.18
CA LEU A 361 -2.68 -8.60 11.33
C LEU A 361 -4.19 -8.67 11.10
N ILE A 362 -4.78 -9.86 11.28
CA ILE A 362 -6.20 -10.13 11.03
C ILE A 362 -7.05 -9.75 12.24
#